data_AF-A0A3B0S0U5-F1
#
_entry.id   AF-A0A3B0S0U5-F1
#
_cell.length_a   1.000
_cell.length_b   1.000
_cell.length_c   1.000
_cell.angle_alpha   90.00
_cell.angle_beta   90.00
_cell.angle_gamma   90.00
#
_symmetry.space_group_name_H-M   'P 1'
#
loop_
_entity.id
_entity.type
_entity.pdbx_description
1 polymer ?
#
loop_
_entity_poly.entity_id
_entity_poly.type
_entity_poly.pdbx_seq_one_letter_code
_entity_poly.pdbx_strand_id
1 'polypeptide(L)'
;MQHTSAVKEQSEMPDAPPGHFVRHCFWKYPLIAGGLAILLIGIALVMGSPNSARDTIAGVSQSDPGGAILAFTQELDGTAASWENAESRGMGEPSQVFVLEPVSDYATLLGEGVEKAVNEYREADVAQRQAWAGAYEQALETITPQPTGGVDASGTTPSPDHTRVESLQGEFGPVPALVQADLVLAQRGYLEQYLVGRDPGHSLQLGTIWLYDHPAMLNTAIDNGLTDDQWGMVKERGFPVGPWYLIIPAIFHVKFPGGSVGTGFVLWNLFAALIFLFVVPLV
;
A
#
# COMPACT_ATOMS: atom_id res chain seq x y z
N MET A 1 11.86 98.79 -12.00
CA MET A 1 10.68 98.63 -11.12
C MET A 1 9.69 97.74 -11.84
N GLN A 2 9.28 96.63 -11.21
CA GLN A 2 7.91 96.05 -11.18
C GLN A 2 7.20 95.79 -12.53
N HIS A 3 6.42 94.74 -12.77
CA HIS A 3 6.09 93.47 -12.11
C HIS A 3 5.42 92.62 -13.20
N THR A 4 5.75 91.33 -13.18
CA THR A 4 5.04 90.10 -13.60
C THR A 4 3.57 90.15 -14.09
N SER A 5 3.28 89.32 -15.11
CA SER A 5 2.31 88.17 -15.12
C SER A 5 1.58 88.05 -16.47
N ALA A 6 1.18 86.91 -17.05
CA ALA A 6 1.46 85.48 -16.90
C ALA A 6 0.58 84.78 -17.96
N VAL A 7 1.11 83.89 -18.81
CA VAL A 7 0.32 82.83 -19.47
C VAL A 7 1.18 81.57 -19.58
N LYS A 8 0.58 80.46 -19.14
CA LYS A 8 1.12 79.11 -18.90
C LYS A 8 1.82 78.49 -20.10
N GLU A 9 3.05 78.05 -19.87
CA GLU A 9 3.78 77.10 -20.71
C GLU A 9 3.23 75.69 -20.48
N GLN A 10 2.80 75.06 -21.58
CA GLN A 10 2.48 73.65 -21.65
C GLN A 10 3.81 72.93 -21.88
N SER A 11 4.36 72.28 -20.85
CA SER A 11 5.54 71.43 -20.95
C SER A 11 5.41 70.29 -19.95
N GLU A 12 5.23 69.10 -20.52
CA GLU A 12 5.51 67.74 -20.03
C GLU A 12 5.83 67.55 -18.54
N MET A 13 5.06 66.67 -17.90
CA MET A 13 5.41 66.06 -16.60
C MET A 13 6.77 65.37 -16.68
N PRO A 14 7.77 65.75 -15.86
CA PRO A 14 8.95 64.93 -15.66
C PRO A 14 8.78 64.02 -14.44
N ASP A 15 9.30 62.80 -14.59
CA ASP A 15 9.76 61.91 -13.52
C ASP A 15 8.71 61.07 -12.79
N ALA A 16 8.11 60.12 -13.51
CA ALA A 16 7.86 58.83 -12.89
C ALA A 16 9.22 58.17 -12.59
N PRO A 17 9.53 57.77 -11.34
CA PRO A 17 10.80 57.13 -11.02
C PRO A 17 10.95 55.84 -11.84
N PRO A 18 12.18 55.50 -12.28
CA PRO A 18 12.39 54.31 -13.09
C PRO A 18 11.86 53.10 -12.34
N GLY A 19 10.95 52.37 -12.98
CA GLY A 19 10.39 51.13 -12.44
C GLY A 19 11.53 50.19 -12.08
N HIS A 20 11.80 50.06 -10.78
CA HIS A 20 12.74 49.10 -10.26
C HIS A 20 12.10 47.72 -10.45
N PHE A 21 12.36 47.08 -11.59
CA PHE A 21 12.10 45.65 -11.73
C PHE A 21 13.05 44.94 -10.75
N VAL A 22 12.52 44.56 -9.60
CA VAL A 22 13.22 43.72 -8.63
C VAL A 22 13.46 42.38 -9.32
N ARG A 23 14.67 42.18 -9.86
CA ARG A 23 15.12 40.86 -10.32
C ARG A 23 15.03 39.93 -9.11
N HIS A 24 14.07 39.00 -9.19
CA HIS A 24 13.64 38.12 -8.12
C HIS A 24 14.79 37.37 -7.42
N CYS A 25 14.56 37.09 -6.14
CA CYS A 25 15.49 36.70 -5.08
C CYS A 25 16.44 35.52 -5.30
N PHE A 26 16.38 34.82 -6.44
CA PHE A 26 17.33 33.74 -6.75
C PHE A 26 18.80 34.20 -6.81
N TRP A 27 19.04 35.46 -7.15
CA TRP A 27 20.40 36.00 -7.28
C TRP A 27 21.01 36.55 -6.00
N LYS A 28 20.24 36.72 -4.92
CA LYS A 28 20.72 37.40 -3.72
C LYS A 28 21.54 36.49 -2.80
N TYR A 29 21.27 35.18 -2.82
CA TYR A 29 21.94 34.19 -1.95
C TYR A 29 22.22 32.85 -2.68
N PRO A 30 22.98 32.84 -3.77
CA PRO A 30 23.23 31.63 -4.57
C PRO A 30 23.91 30.51 -3.78
N LEU A 31 24.74 30.86 -2.79
CA LEU A 31 25.40 29.89 -1.91
C LEU A 31 24.44 29.21 -0.94
N ILE A 32 23.47 29.94 -0.40
CA ILE A 32 22.44 29.40 0.51
C ILE A 32 21.49 28.51 -0.29
N ALA A 33 21.05 28.96 -1.47
CA ALA A 33 20.22 28.15 -2.36
C ALA A 33 20.93 26.86 -2.81
N GLY A 34 22.22 26.95 -3.17
CA GLY A 34 23.04 25.79 -3.50
C GLY A 34 23.22 24.82 -2.33
N GLY A 35 23.52 25.34 -1.13
CA GLY A 35 23.63 24.53 0.09
C GLY A 35 22.33 23.81 0.44
N LEU A 36 21.19 24.49 0.31
CA LEU A 36 19.88 23.89 0.56
C LEU A 36 19.48 22.89 -0.52
N ALA A 37 19.83 23.11 -1.78
CA ALA A 37 19.64 22.12 -2.85
C ALA A 37 20.47 20.85 -2.59
N ILE A 38 21.72 20.99 -2.17
CA ILE A 38 22.58 19.85 -1.79
C ILE A 38 22.01 19.12 -0.57
N LEU A 39 21.52 19.85 0.43
CA LEU A 39 20.87 19.26 1.60
C LEU A 39 19.60 18.49 1.21
N LEU A 40 18.75 19.06 0.34
CA LEU A 40 17.56 18.41 -0.20
C LEU A 40 17.91 17.14 -0.97
N ILE A 41 18.94 17.18 -1.81
CA ILE A 41 19.42 15.99 -2.54
C ILE A 41 19.94 14.94 -1.55
N GLY A 42 20.73 15.34 -0.56
CA GLY A 42 21.24 14.44 0.48
C GLY A 42 20.13 13.78 1.28
N ILE A 43 19.12 14.54 1.70
CA ILE A 43 17.94 14.03 2.39
C ILE A 43 17.10 13.16 1.45
N ALA A 44 16.93 13.53 0.18
CA ALA A 44 16.20 12.71 -0.80
C ALA A 44 16.92 11.38 -1.11
N LEU A 45 18.24 11.31 -0.97
CA LEU A 45 18.99 10.06 -1.10
C LEU A 45 18.91 9.18 0.16
N VAL A 46 18.80 9.79 1.35
CA VAL A 46 18.74 9.07 2.63
C VAL A 46 17.30 8.69 3.03
N MET A 47 16.33 9.55 2.71
CA MET A 47 14.89 9.42 3.03
C MET A 47 14.01 9.25 1.79
N GLY A 48 14.62 9.14 0.60
CA GLY A 48 13.89 8.76 -0.61
C GLY A 48 13.15 7.45 -0.41
N SER A 49 12.00 7.28 -1.07
CA SER A 49 11.19 6.07 -0.87
C SER A 49 12.06 4.82 -1.06
N PRO A 50 11.77 3.73 -0.34
CA PRO A 50 12.39 2.44 -0.63
C PRO A 50 12.28 2.19 -2.13
N ASN A 51 13.43 2.11 -2.82
CA ASN A 51 13.47 1.70 -4.22
C ASN A 51 13.42 0.16 -4.26
N SER A 52 12.44 -0.41 -3.57
CA SER A 52 12.19 -1.85 -3.55
C SER A 52 11.32 -2.20 -4.75
N ALA A 53 11.57 -3.38 -5.32
CA ALA A 53 10.66 -3.94 -6.30
C ALA A 53 9.26 -4.10 -5.67
N ARG A 54 8.21 -4.03 -6.49
CA ARG A 54 6.84 -4.35 -6.06
C ARG A 54 6.81 -5.78 -5.51
N ASP A 55 6.14 -5.96 -4.38
CA ASP A 55 5.84 -7.30 -3.88
C ASP A 55 4.92 -8.05 -4.85
N THR A 56 5.26 -9.31 -5.07
CA THR A 56 4.51 -10.22 -5.93
C THR A 56 3.89 -11.31 -5.07
N ILE A 57 2.78 -11.89 -5.52
CA ILE A 57 2.17 -13.06 -4.85
C ILE A 57 3.22 -14.16 -4.67
N ALA A 58 4.02 -14.40 -5.71
CA ALA A 58 5.10 -15.40 -5.65
C ALA A 58 6.15 -15.05 -4.60
N GLY A 59 6.62 -13.79 -4.59
CA GLY A 59 7.62 -13.34 -3.63
C GLY A 59 7.16 -13.51 -2.19
N VAL A 60 5.97 -12.99 -1.85
CA VAL A 60 5.46 -13.06 -0.47
C VAL A 60 5.12 -14.50 -0.06
N SER A 61 4.58 -15.32 -0.96
CA SER A 61 4.25 -16.73 -0.65
C SER A 61 5.47 -17.63 -0.52
N GLN A 62 6.61 -17.23 -1.10
CA GLN A 62 7.89 -17.91 -0.89
C GLN A 62 8.52 -17.49 0.43
N SER A 63 8.47 -16.21 0.79
CA SER A 63 9.05 -15.69 2.04
C SER A 63 8.22 -16.02 3.28
N ASP A 64 6.90 -16.03 3.13
CA ASP A 64 5.91 -16.30 4.19
C ASP A 64 4.82 -17.25 3.70
N PRO A 65 5.12 -18.55 3.55
CA PRO A 65 4.13 -19.54 3.13
C PRO A 65 2.94 -19.66 4.10
N GLY A 66 3.17 -19.41 5.40
CA GLY A 66 2.12 -19.46 6.41
C GLY A 66 1.09 -18.35 6.25
N GLY A 67 1.54 -17.13 5.94
CA GLY A 67 0.66 -16.01 5.63
C GLY A 67 -0.19 -16.27 4.38
N ALA A 68 0.37 -16.92 3.36
CA ALA A 68 -0.38 -17.30 2.17
C ALA A 68 -1.45 -18.37 2.48
N ILE A 69 -1.11 -19.40 3.26
CA ILE A 69 -2.06 -20.41 3.73
C ILE A 69 -3.20 -19.76 4.52
N LEU A 70 -2.88 -18.82 5.42
CA LEU A 70 -3.88 -18.08 6.17
C LEU A 70 -4.80 -17.28 5.25
N ALA A 71 -4.24 -16.49 4.33
CA ALA A 71 -5.02 -15.69 3.38
C ALA A 71 -5.99 -16.56 2.57
N PHE A 72 -5.53 -17.66 1.95
CA PHE A 72 -6.44 -18.56 1.21
C PHE A 72 -7.52 -19.20 2.10
N THR A 73 -7.18 -19.51 3.36
CA THR A 73 -8.16 -20.07 4.30
C THR A 73 -9.23 -19.03 4.66
N GLN A 74 -8.83 -17.79 4.89
CA GLN A 74 -9.73 -16.67 5.18
C GLN A 74 -10.63 -16.31 4.00
N GLU A 75 -10.11 -16.48 2.77
CA GLU A 75 -10.91 -16.36 1.55
C GLU A 75 -12.02 -17.41 1.50
N LEU A 76 -11.73 -18.66 1.90
CA LEU A 76 -12.71 -19.75 1.98
C LEU A 76 -13.69 -19.59 3.16
N ASP A 77 -13.25 -19.06 4.30
CA ASP A 77 -14.10 -18.88 5.49
C ASP A 77 -15.01 -17.64 5.41
N GLY A 78 -14.66 -16.68 4.55
CA GLY A 78 -15.39 -15.42 4.43
C GLY A 78 -14.90 -14.33 5.40
N THR A 79 -13.72 -14.52 6.00
CA THR A 79 -13.12 -13.64 7.01
C THR A 79 -12.06 -12.71 6.43
N ALA A 80 -11.60 -12.95 5.20
CA ALA A 80 -10.66 -12.08 4.49
C ALA A 80 -11.29 -10.71 4.22
N ALA A 81 -10.47 -9.66 4.19
CA ALA A 81 -10.95 -8.29 4.01
C ALA A 81 -11.39 -7.99 2.56
N SER A 82 -10.98 -8.82 1.61
CA SER A 82 -11.54 -8.88 0.25
C SER A 82 -13.07 -9.00 0.21
N TRP A 83 -13.69 -9.63 1.21
CA TRP A 83 -15.14 -9.81 1.31
C TRP A 83 -15.92 -8.53 1.59
N GLU A 84 -15.33 -7.54 2.25
CA GLU A 84 -16.04 -6.31 2.66
C GLU A 84 -16.60 -5.52 1.47
N ASN A 85 -15.95 -5.59 0.31
CA ASN A 85 -16.21 -4.72 -0.84
C ASN A 85 -16.11 -5.47 -2.18
N ALA A 86 -16.36 -6.78 -2.21
CA ALA A 86 -16.20 -7.60 -3.40
C ALA A 86 -17.07 -7.12 -4.59
N GLU A 87 -18.33 -6.74 -4.34
CA GLU A 87 -19.27 -6.26 -5.36
C GLU A 87 -18.86 -4.89 -5.92
N SER A 88 -18.45 -3.95 -5.05
CA SER A 88 -18.03 -2.60 -5.48
C SER A 88 -16.73 -2.62 -6.29
N ARG A 89 -15.93 -3.67 -6.14
CA ARG A 89 -14.70 -3.94 -6.92
C ARG A 89 -14.96 -4.73 -8.21
N GLY A 90 -16.18 -5.20 -8.45
CA GLY A 90 -16.54 -6.01 -9.64
C GLY A 90 -15.84 -7.37 -9.73
N MET A 91 -15.33 -7.89 -8.60
CA MET A 91 -14.43 -9.04 -8.56
C MET A 91 -15.15 -10.39 -8.65
N GLY A 92 -16.39 -10.46 -8.16
CA GLY A 92 -17.07 -11.73 -7.88
C GLY A 92 -16.80 -12.22 -6.46
N GLU A 93 -17.20 -13.45 -6.16
CA GLU A 93 -17.02 -14.06 -4.84
C GLU A 93 -15.51 -14.31 -4.56
N PRO A 94 -14.93 -13.78 -3.48
CA PRO A 94 -13.49 -13.89 -3.23
C PRO A 94 -12.97 -15.33 -3.14
N SER A 95 -13.71 -16.23 -2.48
CA SER A 95 -13.39 -17.67 -2.41
C SER A 95 -13.26 -18.32 -3.80
N GLN A 96 -14.09 -17.89 -4.77
CA GLN A 96 -14.04 -18.40 -6.14
C GLN A 96 -12.80 -17.84 -6.85
N VAL A 97 -12.62 -16.53 -6.77
CA VAL A 97 -11.61 -15.78 -7.53
C VAL A 97 -10.19 -16.14 -7.11
N PHE A 98 -9.95 -16.26 -5.81
CA PHE A 98 -8.61 -16.40 -5.27
C PHE A 98 -8.21 -17.83 -4.92
N VAL A 99 -9.17 -18.75 -4.82
CA VAL A 99 -8.93 -20.13 -4.34
C VAL A 99 -9.49 -21.15 -5.33
N LEU A 100 -10.81 -21.21 -5.49
CA LEU A 100 -11.45 -22.35 -6.14
C LEU A 100 -11.29 -22.37 -7.66
N GLU A 101 -11.40 -21.23 -8.35
CA GLU A 101 -11.23 -21.17 -9.81
C GLU A 101 -9.78 -21.39 -10.23
N PRO A 102 -8.76 -20.74 -9.62
CA PRO A 102 -7.36 -21.05 -9.91
C PRO A 102 -7.05 -22.55 -9.72
N VAL A 103 -7.40 -23.13 -8.57
CA VAL A 103 -7.12 -24.55 -8.31
C VAL A 103 -7.89 -25.46 -9.26
N SER A 104 -9.15 -25.15 -9.57
CA SER A 104 -9.96 -25.91 -10.52
C SER A 104 -9.37 -25.90 -11.92
N ASP A 105 -8.94 -24.72 -12.41
CA ASP A 105 -8.42 -24.56 -13.78
C ASP A 105 -7.06 -25.24 -13.95
N TYR A 106 -6.28 -25.33 -12.86
CA TYR A 106 -4.99 -26.02 -12.82
C TYR A 106 -5.06 -27.44 -12.23
N ALA A 107 -6.24 -27.97 -11.88
CA ALA A 107 -6.39 -29.21 -11.12
C ALA A 107 -5.67 -30.41 -11.77
N THR A 108 -5.78 -30.55 -13.09
CA THR A 108 -5.12 -31.63 -13.85
C THR A 108 -3.59 -31.55 -13.81
N LEU A 109 -3.03 -30.34 -13.64
CA LEU A 109 -1.60 -30.11 -13.53
C LEU A 109 -1.10 -30.29 -12.08
N LEU A 110 -1.98 -30.11 -11.10
CA LEU A 110 -1.71 -30.23 -9.67
C LEU A 110 -1.89 -31.66 -9.15
N GLY A 111 -2.69 -32.48 -9.85
CA GLY A 111 -2.81 -33.92 -9.64
C GLY A 111 -4.22 -34.38 -9.21
N GLU A 112 -4.48 -35.68 -9.33
CA GLU A 112 -5.81 -36.28 -9.06
C GLU A 112 -6.34 -36.01 -7.64
N GLY A 113 -5.46 -35.82 -6.66
CA GLY A 113 -5.86 -35.48 -5.28
C GLY A 113 -6.52 -34.11 -5.18
N VAL A 114 -6.03 -33.14 -5.95
CA VAL A 114 -6.57 -31.78 -5.99
C VAL A 114 -7.91 -31.75 -6.72
N GLU A 115 -8.04 -32.50 -7.82
CA GLU A 115 -9.31 -32.63 -8.53
C GLU A 115 -10.43 -33.20 -7.65
N LYS A 116 -10.11 -34.23 -6.85
CA LYS A 116 -11.05 -34.79 -5.86
C LYS A 116 -11.42 -33.76 -4.79
N ALA A 117 -10.44 -33.03 -4.27
CA ALA A 117 -10.67 -31.99 -3.26
C ALA A 117 -11.58 -30.87 -3.77
N VAL A 118 -11.38 -30.41 -5.01
CA VAL A 118 -12.26 -29.42 -5.67
C VAL A 118 -13.68 -29.95 -5.80
N ASN A 119 -13.85 -31.20 -6.25
CA ASN A 119 -15.17 -31.80 -6.41
C ASN A 119 -15.88 -31.99 -5.06
N GLU A 120 -15.19 -32.51 -4.05
CA GLU A 120 -15.72 -32.68 -2.69
C GLU A 120 -16.17 -31.34 -2.09
N TYR A 121 -15.35 -30.29 -2.23
CA TYR A 121 -15.71 -28.97 -1.76
C TYR A 121 -16.93 -28.41 -2.51
N ARG A 122 -17.00 -28.60 -3.83
CA ARG A 122 -18.12 -28.13 -4.67
C ARG A 122 -19.43 -28.91 -4.47
N GLU A 123 -19.37 -30.15 -4.05
CA GLU A 123 -20.55 -30.98 -3.77
C GLU A 123 -21.12 -30.72 -2.36
N ALA A 124 -20.26 -30.31 -1.42
CA ALA A 124 -20.68 -29.91 -0.08
C ALA A 124 -21.59 -28.68 -0.12
N ASP A 125 -22.52 -28.59 0.83
CA ASP A 125 -23.32 -27.39 1.02
C ASP A 125 -22.51 -26.23 1.63
N VAL A 126 -23.07 -25.02 1.56
CA VAL A 126 -22.40 -23.80 2.03
C VAL A 126 -22.05 -23.87 3.52
N ALA A 127 -22.92 -24.45 4.35
CA ALA A 127 -22.68 -24.54 5.79
C ALA A 127 -21.51 -25.49 6.10
N GLN A 128 -21.42 -26.60 5.38
CA GLN A 128 -20.33 -27.57 5.52
C GLN A 128 -18.99 -26.98 5.05
N ARG A 129 -18.99 -26.26 3.93
CA ARG A 129 -17.79 -25.56 3.43
C ARG A 129 -17.26 -24.56 4.44
N GLN A 130 -18.15 -23.74 5.00
CA GLN A 130 -17.77 -22.74 6.00
C GLN A 130 -17.33 -23.41 7.31
N ALA A 131 -17.98 -24.50 7.74
CA ALA A 131 -17.55 -25.27 8.90
C ALA A 131 -16.13 -25.83 8.72
N TRP A 132 -15.78 -26.34 7.54
CA TRP A 132 -14.44 -26.81 7.23
C TRP A 132 -13.41 -25.69 7.19
N ALA A 133 -13.72 -24.58 6.53
CA ALA A 133 -12.82 -23.43 6.40
C ALA A 133 -12.54 -22.79 7.77
N GLY A 134 -13.58 -22.48 8.54
CA GLY A 134 -13.43 -21.91 9.89
C GLY A 134 -12.75 -22.85 10.88
N ALA A 135 -12.98 -24.18 10.78
CA ALA A 135 -12.25 -25.15 11.60
C ALA A 135 -10.75 -25.17 11.27
N TYR A 136 -10.40 -25.04 9.99
CA TYR A 136 -9.00 -24.98 9.56
C TYR A 136 -8.35 -23.63 9.94
N GLU A 137 -9.05 -22.51 9.80
CA GLU A 137 -8.58 -21.19 10.26
C GLU A 137 -8.25 -21.23 11.76
N GLN A 138 -9.16 -21.74 12.59
CA GLN A 138 -8.93 -21.90 14.04
C GLN A 138 -7.74 -22.83 14.33
N ALA A 139 -7.54 -23.87 13.53
CA ALA A 139 -6.39 -24.75 13.69
C ALA A 139 -5.07 -24.02 13.37
N LEU A 140 -5.04 -23.17 12.33
CA LEU A 140 -3.89 -22.35 11.99
C LEU A 140 -3.51 -21.37 13.11
N GLU A 141 -4.48 -20.84 13.87
CA GLU A 141 -4.21 -19.99 15.04
C GLU A 141 -3.34 -20.71 16.10
N THR A 142 -3.51 -22.03 16.26
CA THR A 142 -2.76 -22.82 17.28
C THR A 142 -1.27 -22.95 16.97
N ILE A 143 -0.89 -22.75 15.71
CA ILE A 143 0.50 -22.75 15.24
C ILE A 143 0.98 -21.35 14.87
N THR A 144 0.15 -20.33 15.06
CA THR A 144 0.53 -18.93 14.88
C THR A 144 1.26 -18.44 16.13
N PRO A 145 2.50 -17.94 16.03
CA PRO A 145 3.24 -17.42 17.17
C PRO A 145 2.45 -16.33 17.87
N GLN A 146 2.12 -16.56 19.14
CA GLN A 146 1.50 -15.54 19.97
C GLN A 146 2.58 -14.55 20.43
N PRO A 147 2.33 -13.23 20.39
CA PRO A 147 3.29 -12.26 20.86
C PRO A 147 3.63 -12.52 22.34
N THR A 148 4.91 -12.74 22.63
CA THR A 148 5.40 -13.02 23.98
C THR A 148 5.46 -11.72 24.79
N GLY A 149 4.46 -11.53 25.66
CA GLY A 149 4.29 -10.34 26.49
C GLY A 149 3.11 -9.54 25.99
N GLY A 150 2.02 -9.53 26.77
CA GLY A 150 0.72 -9.02 26.35
C GLY A 150 0.78 -7.70 25.57
N VAL A 151 -0.01 -7.68 24.48
CA VAL A 151 -0.09 -6.62 23.46
C VAL A 151 1.28 -6.31 22.86
N ASP A 152 1.57 -6.95 21.74
CA ASP A 152 2.61 -6.52 20.83
C ASP A 152 2.42 -5.04 20.47
N ALA A 153 3.25 -4.19 21.06
CA ALA A 153 3.33 -2.76 20.74
C ALA A 153 3.74 -2.49 19.29
N SER A 154 4.08 -3.52 18.50
CA SER A 154 4.39 -3.43 17.07
C SER A 154 3.15 -3.39 16.18
N GLY A 155 2.01 -3.93 16.61
CA GLY A 155 0.81 -4.04 15.77
C GLY A 155 0.93 -4.98 14.56
N THR A 156 1.99 -5.80 14.53
CA THR A 156 2.28 -6.77 13.45
C THR A 156 1.31 -7.92 13.45
N THR A 157 0.88 -8.38 12.27
CA THR A 157 0.05 -9.57 12.11
C THR A 157 0.94 -10.79 11.97
N PRO A 158 1.02 -11.69 12.96
CA PRO A 158 1.81 -12.90 12.85
C PRO A 158 1.19 -13.88 11.85
N SER A 159 2.04 -14.63 11.17
CA SER A 159 1.64 -15.70 10.25
C SER A 159 1.77 -17.07 10.92
N PRO A 160 0.94 -18.07 10.55
CA PRO A 160 1.08 -19.45 10.99
C PRO A 160 2.49 -20.02 10.72
N ASP A 161 3.02 -20.85 11.63
CA ASP A 161 4.25 -21.59 11.37
C ASP A 161 4.00 -22.69 10.31
N HIS A 162 4.35 -22.40 9.05
CA HIS A 162 4.09 -23.29 7.93
C HIS A 162 4.68 -24.71 8.12
N THR A 163 5.77 -24.85 8.88
CA THR A 163 6.41 -26.16 9.12
C THR A 163 5.56 -27.09 9.98
N ARG A 164 4.54 -26.55 10.65
CA ARG A 164 3.65 -27.25 11.56
C ARG A 164 2.27 -27.49 10.96
N VAL A 165 2.00 -27.05 9.73
CA VAL A 165 0.70 -27.20 9.08
C VAL A 165 0.29 -28.67 8.96
N GLU A 166 1.23 -29.56 8.62
CA GLU A 166 0.98 -31.02 8.55
C GLU A 166 0.65 -31.66 9.91
N SER A 167 0.94 -30.97 11.02
CA SER A 167 0.64 -31.46 12.37
C SER A 167 -0.77 -31.12 12.85
N LEU A 168 -1.50 -30.28 12.10
CA LEU A 168 -2.87 -29.89 12.45
C LEU A 168 -3.82 -31.08 12.36
N GLN A 169 -4.75 -31.16 13.31
CA GLN A 169 -5.74 -32.22 13.39
C GLN A 169 -7.13 -31.62 13.51
N GLY A 170 -8.09 -32.17 12.78
CA GLY A 170 -9.48 -31.74 12.79
C GLY A 170 -10.21 -32.20 11.54
N GLU A 171 -11.53 -31.99 11.55
CA GLU A 171 -12.40 -32.27 10.42
C GLU A 171 -12.38 -31.07 9.47
N PHE A 172 -11.35 -30.99 8.63
CA PHE A 172 -11.14 -29.86 7.71
C PHE A 172 -11.67 -30.12 6.29
N GLY A 173 -12.21 -31.31 6.04
CA GLY A 173 -12.61 -31.74 4.70
C GLY A 173 -11.47 -31.55 3.69
N PRO A 174 -11.75 -31.06 2.47
CA PRO A 174 -10.75 -30.87 1.43
C PRO A 174 -9.95 -29.56 1.55
N VAL A 175 -10.22 -28.70 2.54
CA VAL A 175 -9.61 -27.36 2.66
C VAL A 175 -8.08 -27.38 2.68
N PRO A 176 -7.39 -28.25 3.45
CA PRO A 176 -5.93 -28.29 3.45
C PRO A 176 -5.33 -28.63 2.08
N ALA A 177 -6.00 -29.50 1.30
CA ALA A 177 -5.55 -29.88 -0.03
C ALA A 177 -5.72 -28.73 -1.04
N LEU A 178 -6.82 -27.98 -0.96
CA LEU A 178 -7.07 -26.79 -1.78
C LEU A 178 -6.04 -25.70 -1.49
N VAL A 179 -5.88 -25.34 -0.21
CA VAL A 179 -4.96 -24.27 0.20
C VAL A 179 -3.51 -24.62 -0.11
N GLN A 180 -3.11 -25.90 0.04
CA GLN A 180 -1.76 -26.33 -0.34
C GLN A 180 -1.55 -26.26 -1.87
N ALA A 181 -2.58 -26.54 -2.66
CA ALA A 181 -2.54 -26.41 -4.11
C ALA A 181 -2.40 -24.94 -4.54
N ASP A 182 -3.17 -24.04 -3.93
CA ASP A 182 -3.04 -22.60 -4.14
C ASP A 182 -1.67 -22.07 -3.74
N LEU A 183 -1.12 -22.50 -2.60
CA LEU A 183 0.24 -22.13 -2.19
C LEU A 183 1.26 -22.52 -3.28
N VAL A 184 1.13 -23.70 -3.88
CA VAL A 184 2.01 -24.14 -4.97
C VAL A 184 1.83 -23.25 -6.22
N LEU A 185 0.60 -22.88 -6.58
CA LEU A 185 0.33 -21.95 -7.68
C LEU A 185 0.92 -20.56 -7.40
N ALA A 186 0.75 -20.06 -6.17
CA ALA A 186 1.24 -18.78 -5.72
C ALA A 186 2.77 -18.73 -5.74
N GLN A 187 3.44 -19.69 -5.10
CA GLN A 187 4.91 -19.76 -5.05
C GLN A 187 5.56 -19.90 -6.43
N ARG A 188 4.86 -20.50 -7.40
CA ARG A 188 5.34 -20.62 -8.78
C ARG A 188 5.00 -19.42 -9.66
N GLY A 189 4.26 -18.45 -9.14
CA GLY A 189 3.81 -17.26 -9.87
C GLY A 189 2.65 -17.51 -10.83
N TYR A 190 2.06 -18.71 -10.84
CA TYR A 190 0.91 -19.02 -11.69
C TYR A 190 -0.34 -18.27 -11.24
N LEU A 191 -0.54 -18.13 -9.92
CA LEU A 191 -1.70 -17.39 -9.39
C LEU A 191 -1.68 -15.92 -9.84
N GLU A 192 -0.52 -15.24 -9.78
CA GLU A 192 -0.44 -13.84 -10.23
C GLU A 192 -0.75 -13.70 -11.72
N GLN A 193 -0.22 -14.61 -12.57
CA GLN A 193 -0.53 -14.59 -14.00
C GLN A 193 -2.00 -14.91 -14.29
N TYR A 194 -2.60 -15.82 -13.53
CA TYR A 194 -4.02 -16.16 -13.62
C TYR A 194 -4.89 -14.93 -13.33
N LEU A 195 -4.63 -14.25 -12.22
CA LEU A 195 -5.38 -13.05 -11.81
C LEU A 195 -5.19 -11.88 -12.79
N VAL A 196 -3.98 -11.70 -13.33
CA VAL A 196 -3.71 -10.74 -14.41
C VAL A 196 -4.55 -11.04 -15.66
N GLY A 197 -4.65 -12.32 -16.03
CA GLY A 197 -5.42 -12.77 -17.19
C GLY A 197 -6.94 -12.65 -17.00
N ARG A 198 -7.42 -12.77 -15.76
CA ARG A 198 -8.84 -12.69 -15.40
C ARG A 198 -9.41 -11.28 -15.52
N ASP A 199 -8.61 -10.25 -15.25
CA ASP A 199 -9.00 -8.84 -15.35
C ASP A 199 -8.10 -8.06 -16.35
N PRO A 200 -8.25 -8.33 -17.66
CA PRO A 200 -7.47 -7.68 -18.73
C PRO A 200 -7.95 -6.23 -18.92
N GLY A 201 -7.58 -5.36 -17.98
CA GLY A 201 -7.99 -3.97 -17.90
C GLY A 201 -7.55 -3.33 -16.59
N HIS A 202 -7.53 -4.15 -15.52
CA HIS A 202 -6.95 -3.81 -14.23
C HIS A 202 -5.97 -4.91 -13.81
N SER A 203 -4.97 -5.14 -14.66
CA SER A 203 -4.06 -6.30 -14.59
C SER A 203 -3.40 -6.56 -13.23
N LEU A 204 -3.33 -5.58 -12.34
CA LEU A 204 -2.73 -5.72 -11.01
C LEU A 204 -3.74 -5.65 -9.86
N GLN A 205 -5.01 -5.32 -10.13
CA GLN A 205 -6.02 -5.09 -9.10
C GLN A 205 -6.23 -6.32 -8.24
N LEU A 206 -6.57 -7.47 -8.85
CA LEU A 206 -6.83 -8.71 -8.12
C LEU A 206 -5.60 -9.18 -7.35
N GLY A 207 -4.41 -9.08 -7.95
CA GLY A 207 -3.17 -9.44 -7.24
C GLY A 207 -2.88 -8.51 -6.05
N THR A 208 -3.20 -7.22 -6.16
CA THR A 208 -3.07 -6.27 -5.06
C THR A 208 -4.12 -6.50 -3.97
N ILE A 209 -5.34 -6.90 -4.32
CA ILE A 209 -6.37 -7.28 -3.34
C ILE A 209 -5.88 -8.50 -2.55
N TRP A 210 -5.41 -9.55 -3.21
CA TRP A 210 -4.91 -10.72 -2.50
C TRP A 210 -3.72 -10.40 -1.58
N LEU A 211 -2.79 -9.54 -2.03
CA LEU A 211 -1.68 -9.07 -1.19
C LEU A 211 -2.16 -8.27 0.04
N TYR A 212 -3.35 -7.67 -0.02
CA TYR A 212 -3.96 -6.97 1.12
C TYR A 212 -4.42 -7.93 2.22
N ASP A 213 -4.92 -9.10 1.83
CA ASP A 213 -5.34 -10.14 2.77
C ASP A 213 -4.12 -10.91 3.35
N HIS A 214 -2.97 -10.83 2.69
CA HIS A 214 -1.73 -11.44 3.17
C HIS A 214 -1.06 -10.61 4.31
N PRO A 215 -0.69 -11.22 5.46
CA PRO A 215 -0.09 -10.50 6.60
C PRO A 215 1.14 -9.64 6.27
N ALA A 216 1.99 -10.11 5.35
CA ALA A 216 3.20 -9.41 4.92
C ALA A 216 2.97 -7.96 4.48
N MET A 217 1.84 -7.62 3.85
CA MET A 217 1.63 -6.25 3.40
C MET A 217 1.44 -5.31 4.60
N LEU A 218 0.55 -5.67 5.54
CA LEU A 218 0.35 -4.93 6.80
C LEU A 218 1.65 -4.77 7.58
N ASN A 219 2.41 -5.85 7.74
CA ASN A 219 3.70 -5.83 8.41
C ASN A 219 4.70 -4.89 7.71
N THR A 220 4.78 -4.94 6.39
CA THR A 220 5.66 -4.06 5.62
C THR A 220 5.34 -2.59 5.88
N ALA A 221 4.06 -2.21 5.90
CA ALA A 221 3.73 -0.81 6.11
C ALA A 221 3.61 -0.39 7.59
N ILE A 222 3.60 -1.34 8.53
CA ILE A 222 4.00 -1.09 9.93
C ILE A 222 5.49 -0.73 10.00
N ASP A 223 6.35 -1.54 9.39
CA ASP A 223 7.81 -1.33 9.39
C ASP A 223 8.19 0.01 8.73
N ASN A 224 7.40 0.45 7.75
CA ASN A 224 7.58 1.74 7.09
C ASN A 224 6.83 2.91 7.75
N GLY A 225 6.14 2.69 8.89
CA GLY A 225 5.44 3.73 9.64
C GLY A 225 4.25 4.36 8.90
N LEU A 226 3.56 3.56 8.07
CA LEU A 226 2.48 4.00 7.20
C LEU A 226 1.07 3.79 7.80
N THR A 227 0.94 3.17 8.99
CA THR A 227 -0.25 2.62 9.73
C THR A 227 -1.48 3.50 9.97
N ASP A 228 -1.49 4.74 9.50
CA ASP A 228 -2.62 5.69 9.68
C ASP A 228 -3.48 5.83 8.40
N ASP A 229 -4.32 6.87 8.28
CA ASP A 229 -5.13 7.20 7.08
C ASP A 229 -4.32 7.19 5.75
N GLN A 230 -2.98 7.23 5.83
CA GLN A 230 -2.06 7.06 4.71
C GLN A 230 -2.14 5.67 4.07
N TRP A 231 -2.56 4.63 4.80
CA TRP A 231 -2.83 3.30 4.28
C TRP A 231 -3.96 3.24 3.27
N GLY A 232 -5.04 3.98 3.50
CA GLY A 232 -6.22 3.98 2.61
C GLY A 232 -5.87 4.35 1.17
N MET A 233 -4.81 5.13 0.98
CA MET A 233 -4.31 5.54 -0.33
C MET A 233 -3.43 4.48 -1.03
N VAL A 234 -2.78 3.60 -0.26
CA VAL A 234 -2.10 2.40 -0.80
C VAL A 234 -3.15 1.40 -1.32
N LYS A 235 -4.34 1.37 -0.71
CA LYS A 235 -5.46 0.49 -1.07
C LYS A 235 -6.08 0.78 -2.45
N GLU A 236 -5.87 1.96 -3.04
CA GLU A 236 -6.71 2.38 -4.17
C GLU A 236 -6.23 2.02 -5.58
N ARG A 237 -4.92 1.84 -5.92
CA ARG A 237 -4.55 1.83 -7.37
C ARG A 237 -3.35 1.01 -7.89
N GLY A 238 -2.85 -0.03 -7.21
CA GLY A 238 -1.93 -0.99 -7.85
C GLY A 238 -0.69 -0.39 -8.56
N PHE A 239 -0.13 0.71 -8.07
CA PHE A 239 0.98 1.43 -8.69
C PHE A 239 2.33 1.16 -7.99
N PRO A 240 3.46 1.20 -8.72
CA PRO A 240 4.76 1.47 -8.11
C PRO A 240 4.74 2.89 -7.55
N VAL A 241 4.57 3.02 -6.23
CA VAL A 241 4.44 4.33 -5.58
C VAL A 241 5.81 5.01 -5.48
N GLY A 242 6.11 5.83 -6.48
CA GLY A 242 7.14 6.86 -6.32
C GLY A 242 6.75 7.84 -5.20
N PRO A 243 7.71 8.46 -4.50
CA PRO A 243 7.48 9.30 -3.32
C PRO A 243 6.54 10.51 -3.57
N TRP A 244 6.28 10.86 -4.84
CA TRP A 244 5.33 11.90 -5.21
C TRP A 244 3.87 11.56 -4.83
N TYR A 245 3.49 10.28 -4.76
CA TYR A 245 2.13 9.91 -4.38
C TYR A 245 1.85 10.17 -2.91
N LEU A 246 2.88 10.11 -2.05
CA LEU A 246 2.80 10.50 -0.64
C LEU A 246 2.58 12.01 -0.44
N ILE A 247 2.65 12.83 -1.50
CA ILE A 247 2.32 14.26 -1.42
C ILE A 247 0.82 14.45 -1.16
N ILE A 248 -0.07 13.73 -1.86
CA ILE A 248 -1.52 13.88 -1.73
C ILE A 248 -2.03 13.53 -0.32
N PRO A 249 -1.73 12.36 0.27
CA PRO A 249 -2.18 12.04 1.62
C PRO A 249 -1.50 12.91 2.67
N ALA A 250 -0.26 13.35 2.44
CA ALA A 250 0.41 14.23 3.37
C ALA A 250 -0.12 15.68 3.33
N ILE A 251 -0.84 16.10 2.28
CA ILE A 251 -1.62 17.36 2.26
C ILE A 251 -2.90 17.22 3.10
N PHE A 252 -3.60 16.08 3.00
CA PHE A 252 -4.95 15.92 3.56
C PHE A 252 -5.01 15.27 4.96
N HIS A 253 -4.01 14.46 5.34
CA HIS A 253 -4.03 13.69 6.59
C HIS A 253 -3.09 14.22 7.69
N VAL A 254 -2.33 15.28 7.43
CA VAL A 254 -1.54 15.95 8.49
C VAL A 254 -2.51 16.75 9.38
N LYS A 255 -2.91 16.18 10.51
CA LYS A 255 -3.67 16.89 11.54
C LYS A 255 -2.79 17.92 12.25
N PHE A 256 -2.93 19.18 11.85
CA PHE A 256 -2.44 20.33 12.62
C PHE A 256 -3.53 20.75 13.62
N PRO A 257 -3.27 20.88 14.95
CA PRO A 257 -2.06 20.62 15.73
C PRO A 257 -2.25 19.35 16.59
N GLY A 258 -1.94 18.17 16.05
CA GLY A 258 -2.12 16.89 16.76
C GLY A 258 -0.89 15.98 16.79
N GLY A 259 0.14 16.29 16.01
CA GLY A 259 1.34 15.46 15.89
C GLY A 259 1.10 14.20 15.06
N SER A 260 1.87 14.04 13.99
CA SER A 260 2.05 12.78 13.27
C SER A 260 3.55 12.51 13.26
N VAL A 261 3.99 11.26 13.36
CA VAL A 261 5.44 10.93 13.38
C VAL A 261 5.90 10.19 12.11
N GLY A 262 5.00 10.01 11.14
CA GLY A 262 5.33 9.32 9.88
C GLY A 262 6.33 10.10 9.02
N THR A 263 7.04 9.42 8.14
CA THR A 263 8.06 10.01 7.24
C THR A 263 7.50 11.18 6.40
N GLY A 264 6.22 11.14 6.05
CA GLY A 264 5.51 12.25 5.42
C GLY A 264 5.41 13.51 6.29
N PHE A 265 5.29 13.38 7.61
CA PHE A 265 5.32 14.51 8.55
C PHE A 265 6.71 15.16 8.61
N VAL A 266 7.78 14.37 8.60
CA VAL A 266 9.16 14.92 8.56
C VAL A 266 9.39 15.69 7.27
N LEU A 267 8.98 15.13 6.12
CA LEU A 267 9.08 15.78 4.81
C LEU A 267 8.29 17.11 4.77
N TRP A 268 7.08 17.14 5.34
CA TRP A 268 6.26 18.36 5.38
C TRP A 268 6.76 19.42 6.34
N ASN A 269 7.28 19.04 7.52
CA ASN A 269 7.89 20.02 8.41
C ASN A 269 9.16 20.60 7.78
N LEU A 270 9.92 19.81 7.03
CA LEU A 270 11.05 20.30 6.25
C LEU A 270 10.59 21.19 5.10
N PHE A 271 9.58 20.80 4.33
CA PHE A 271 9.05 21.61 3.22
C PHE A 271 8.41 22.91 3.70
N ALA A 272 7.63 22.87 4.78
CA ALA A 272 7.10 24.05 5.45
C ALA A 272 8.22 24.91 6.02
N ALA A 273 9.22 24.33 6.69
CA ALA A 273 10.39 25.07 7.17
C ALA A 273 11.13 25.75 6.01
N LEU A 274 11.25 25.09 4.85
CA LEU A 274 11.83 25.67 3.64
C LEU A 274 10.95 26.82 3.11
N ILE A 275 9.62 26.67 3.05
CA ILE A 275 8.70 27.77 2.71
C ILE A 275 8.88 28.93 3.70
N PHE A 276 8.95 28.67 5.00
CA PHE A 276 9.16 29.71 6.00
C PHE A 276 10.54 30.39 5.81
N LEU A 277 11.60 29.63 5.51
CA LEU A 277 12.94 30.15 5.26
C LEU A 277 13.06 30.96 3.96
N PHE A 278 12.29 30.61 2.92
CA PHE A 278 12.40 31.22 1.60
C PHE A 278 11.32 32.26 1.31
N VAL A 279 10.14 32.15 1.92
CA VAL A 279 8.97 33.02 1.65
C VAL A 279 8.74 34.07 2.73
N VAL A 280 9.04 33.81 4.00
CA VAL A 280 8.94 34.87 5.03
C VAL A 280 9.93 36.03 4.84
N PRO A 281 11.16 35.84 4.32
CA PRO A 281 12.00 36.97 3.96
C PRO A 281 11.57 37.70 2.67
N LEU A 282 10.50 37.25 1.99
CA LEU A 282 9.94 37.87 0.78
C LEU A 282 8.77 38.84 1.06
N VAL A 283 8.28 38.92 2.31
CA VAL A 283 7.23 39.86 2.75
C VAL A 283 7.84 40.98 3.58
#